data_AF-A0A920F8M4-F1
#
_entry.id   AF-A0A920F8M4-F1
#
_cell.length_a   1.000
_cell.length_b   1.000
_cell.length_c   1.000
_cell.angle_alpha   90.00
_cell.angle_beta   90.00
_cell.angle_gamma   90.00
#
_symmetry.space_group_name_H-M   'P 1'
#
loop_
_entity.id
_entity.type
_entity.pdbx_description
1 polymer ?
#
loop_
_entity_poly.entity_id
_entity_poly.type
_entity_poly.pdbx_seq_one_letter_code
_entity_poly.pdbx_strand_id
1 'polypeptide(L)'
;MFLGQKDALWYVGIDISTVDEFELNKGLPENSSFRDLREVGAILDRFDACILSYCRAIFYWQQNNKFCGVCGSKTAISKAGHQIDCKEITCRKPVFPRTDPAVIMLVYDDDRILLGRQSIWKKGMYSTLAGF
;
A
#
# COMPACT_ATOMS: atom_id res chain seq x y z
N MET A 1 10.14 -1.19 -9.22
CA MET A 1 9.49 -2.49 -8.90
C MET A 1 8.51 -2.84 -10.00
N PHE A 2 8.60 -4.02 -10.58
CA PHE A 2 7.68 -4.42 -11.67
C PHE A 2 6.30 -4.79 -11.11
N LEU A 3 5.23 -4.23 -11.68
CA LEU A 3 3.84 -4.42 -11.21
C LEU A 3 3.01 -5.30 -12.14
N GLY A 4 3.49 -5.55 -13.37
CA GLY A 4 2.80 -6.37 -14.35
C GLY A 4 2.73 -5.72 -15.73
N GLN A 5 2.09 -6.42 -16.66
CA GLN A 5 1.86 -5.96 -18.02
C GLN A 5 0.36 -6.07 -18.33
N LYS A 6 -0.21 -5.04 -18.97
CA LYS A 6 -1.60 -5.03 -19.45
C LYS A 6 -1.66 -4.21 -20.73
N ASP A 7 -2.39 -4.69 -21.75
CA ASP A 7 -2.59 -3.99 -23.03
C ASP A 7 -1.28 -3.51 -23.69
N ALA A 8 -0.26 -4.38 -23.67
CA ALA A 8 1.12 -4.09 -24.12
C ALA A 8 1.88 -3.00 -23.33
N LEU A 9 1.28 -2.42 -22.28
CA LEU A 9 1.93 -1.48 -21.37
C LEU A 9 2.56 -2.21 -20.18
N TRP A 10 3.75 -1.75 -19.78
CA TRP A 10 4.49 -2.24 -18.63
C TRP A 10 4.31 -1.28 -17.45
N TYR A 11 3.90 -1.81 -16.30
CA TYR A 11 3.67 -1.02 -15.11
C TYR A 11 4.82 -1.19 -14.14
N VAL A 12 5.38 -0.08 -13.68
CA VAL A 12 6.53 -0.05 -12.77
C VAL A 12 6.27 0.97 -11.67
N GLY A 13 6.43 0.54 -10.42
CA GLY A 13 6.43 1.42 -9.26
C GLY A 13 7.83 1.96 -8.98
N ILE A 14 7.93 3.25 -8.65
CA ILE A 14 9.17 3.91 -8.24
C ILE A 14 8.91 4.57 -6.88
N ASP A 15 9.78 4.29 -5.91
CA ASP A 15 9.77 4.99 -4.63
C ASP A 15 10.65 6.24 -4.75
N ILE A 16 10.01 7.40 -4.65
CA ILE A 16 10.65 8.72 -4.70
C ILE A 16 10.62 9.41 -3.33
N SER A 17 10.33 8.68 -2.25
CA SER A 17 10.18 9.26 -0.90
C SER A 17 11.46 9.90 -0.35
N THR A 18 12.61 9.69 -0.99
CA THR A 18 13.89 10.33 -0.64
C THR A 18 14.13 11.65 -1.38
N VAL A 19 13.30 11.99 -2.36
CA VAL A 19 13.39 13.23 -3.12
C VAL A 19 12.58 14.30 -2.38
N ASP A 20 13.13 15.50 -2.32
CA ASP A 20 12.45 16.64 -1.73
C ASP A 20 11.16 16.99 -2.49
N GLU A 21 10.07 17.22 -1.75
CA GLU A 21 8.76 17.45 -2.33
C GLU A 21 8.66 18.77 -3.09
N PHE A 22 9.40 19.81 -2.67
CA PHE A 22 9.45 21.06 -3.42
C PHE A 22 10.11 20.86 -4.78
N GLU A 23 11.16 20.05 -4.87
CA GLU A 23 11.77 19.68 -6.16
C GLU A 23 10.83 18.83 -7.02
N LEU A 24 10.11 17.87 -6.43
CA LEU A 24 9.13 17.06 -7.17
C LEU A 24 8.01 17.93 -7.76
N ASN A 25 7.50 18.89 -6.98
CA ASN A 25 6.41 19.77 -7.40
C ASN A 25 6.78 20.68 -8.59
N LYS A 26 8.07 20.99 -8.81
CA LYS A 26 8.51 21.73 -10.00
C LYS A 26 8.32 20.97 -11.31
N GLY A 27 8.37 19.64 -11.25
CA GLY A 27 8.24 18.76 -12.42
C GLY A 27 6.81 18.32 -12.70
N LEU A 28 5.86 18.70 -11.85
CA LEU A 28 4.46 18.33 -11.99
C LEU A 28 3.74 19.22 -13.02
N PRO A 29 2.83 18.65 -13.84
CA PRO A 29 1.94 19.43 -14.69
C PRO A 29 1.14 20.47 -13.90
N GLU A 30 0.73 21.57 -14.56
CA GLU A 30 -0.15 22.57 -13.94
C GLU A 30 -1.40 21.91 -13.34
N ASN A 31 -1.80 22.38 -12.16
CA ASN A 31 -2.96 21.87 -11.40
C ASN A 31 -2.86 20.40 -10.95
N SER A 32 -1.65 19.85 -10.81
CA SER A 32 -1.45 18.53 -10.21
C SER A 32 -0.72 18.59 -8.86
N SER A 33 -0.95 17.60 -8.02
CA SER A 33 -0.31 17.47 -6.71
C SER A 33 -0.28 16.00 -6.26
N PHE A 34 0.67 15.67 -5.37
CA PHE A 34 0.67 14.38 -4.71
C PHE A 34 -0.48 14.29 -3.70
N ARG A 35 -1.17 13.15 -3.67
CA ARG A 35 -2.30 12.90 -2.78
C ARG A 35 -2.18 11.53 -2.13
N ASP A 36 -2.67 11.41 -0.91
CA ASP A 36 -2.80 10.11 -0.28
C ASP A 36 -3.82 9.26 -1.05
N LEU A 37 -3.47 8.00 -1.32
CA LEU A 37 -4.31 7.11 -2.13
C LEU A 37 -5.69 6.88 -1.49
N ARG A 38 -5.81 6.98 -0.16
CA ARG A 38 -7.07 6.88 0.57
C ARG A 38 -8.03 8.05 0.26
N GLU A 39 -7.50 9.22 -0.09
CA GLU A 39 -8.32 10.38 -0.44
C GLU A 39 -8.93 10.28 -1.84
N VAL A 40 -8.19 9.67 -2.76
CA VAL A 40 -8.58 9.61 -4.19
C VAL A 40 -9.09 8.25 -4.62
N GLY A 41 -8.97 7.21 -3.80
CA GLY A 41 -9.32 5.84 -4.16
C GLY A 41 -10.76 5.67 -4.66
N ALA A 42 -11.70 6.48 -4.19
CA ALA A 42 -13.11 6.42 -4.61
C ALA A 42 -13.39 7.01 -6.01
N ILE A 43 -12.47 7.81 -6.56
CA ILE A 43 -12.62 8.44 -7.89
C ILE A 43 -11.75 7.78 -8.96
N LEU A 44 -10.85 6.87 -8.57
CA LEU A 44 -10.03 6.09 -9.50
C LEU A 44 -10.85 4.96 -10.12
N ASP A 45 -10.52 4.59 -11.35
CA ASP A 45 -11.05 3.35 -11.91
C ASP A 45 -10.49 2.12 -11.18
N ARG A 46 -11.14 0.98 -11.39
CA ARG A 46 -10.82 -0.27 -10.68
C ARG A 46 -9.38 -0.70 -10.91
N PHE A 47 -8.86 -0.60 -12.12
CA PHE A 47 -7.51 -1.07 -12.44
C PHE A 47 -6.46 -0.19 -11.78
N ASP A 48 -6.61 1.13 -11.92
CA ASP A 48 -5.70 2.11 -11.32
C ASP A 48 -5.72 2.00 -9.78
N ALA A 49 -6.90 1.91 -9.17
CA ALA A 49 -7.04 1.71 -7.75
C ALA A 49 -6.33 0.42 -7.27
N CYS A 50 -6.48 -0.69 -8.00
CA CYS A 50 -5.83 -1.96 -7.68
C CYS A 50 -4.30 -1.87 -7.77
N ILE A 51 -3.77 -1.37 -8.89
CA ILE A 51 -2.33 -1.38 -9.13
C ILE A 51 -1.58 -0.37 -8.24
N LEU A 52 -2.18 0.80 -7.97
CA LEU A 52 -1.62 1.79 -7.05
C LEU A 52 -1.65 1.29 -5.60
N SER A 53 -2.75 0.66 -5.17
CA SER A 53 -2.85 0.11 -3.81
C SER A 53 -1.84 -1.00 -3.58
N TYR A 54 -1.69 -1.90 -4.56
CA TYR A 54 -0.68 -2.95 -4.53
C TYR A 54 0.74 -2.38 -4.48
N CYS A 55 1.05 -1.42 -5.37
CA CYS A 55 2.35 -0.74 -5.39
C CYS A 55 2.69 -0.12 -4.03
N ARG A 56 1.74 0.62 -3.43
CA ARG A 56 1.90 1.23 -2.11
C ARG A 56 2.12 0.18 -1.02
N ALA A 57 1.37 -0.92 -1.03
CA ALA A 57 1.50 -2.00 -0.06
C ALA A 57 2.89 -2.66 -0.10
N ILE A 58 3.42 -2.95 -1.29
CA ILE A 58 4.74 -3.58 -1.41
C ILE A 58 5.85 -2.62 -0.97
N PHE A 59 5.81 -1.34 -1.37
CA PHE A 59 6.81 -0.36 -0.91
C PHE A 59 6.75 -0.16 0.60
N TYR A 60 5.55 -0.07 1.18
CA TYR A 60 5.40 0.01 2.63
C TYR A 60 6.00 -1.22 3.32
N TRP A 61 5.74 -2.43 2.81
CA TRP A 61 6.33 -3.65 3.34
C TRP A 61 7.86 -3.64 3.24
N GLN A 62 8.44 -3.26 2.10
CA GLN A 62 9.90 -3.15 1.93
C GLN A 62 10.52 -2.16 2.92
N GLN A 63 9.91 -0.99 3.11
CA GLN A 63 10.38 0.04 4.06
C GLN A 63 10.36 -0.44 5.52
N ASN A 64 9.41 -1.30 5.88
CA ASN A 64 9.27 -1.85 7.23
C ASN A 64 10.06 -3.14 7.47
N ASN A 65 10.62 -3.76 6.42
CA ASN A 65 11.38 -5.01 6.54
C ASN A 65 12.86 -4.82 6.14
N LYS A 66 13.50 -3.76 6.63
CA LYS A 66 14.92 -3.43 6.38
C LYS A 66 15.92 -4.40 7.05
N PHE A 67 15.44 -5.17 8.03
CA PHE A 67 16.23 -6.11 8.80
C PHE A 67 15.51 -7.46 8.90
N CYS A 68 16.29 -8.53 9.01
CA CYS A 68 15.80 -9.90 9.07
C CYS A 68 15.16 -10.15 10.45
N GLY A 69 13.88 -10.53 10.45
CA GLY A 69 13.17 -10.90 11.69
C GLY A 69 13.68 -12.19 12.37
N VAL A 70 14.69 -12.88 11.80
CA VAL A 70 15.31 -14.07 12.43
C VAL A 70 16.66 -13.76 13.05
N CYS A 71 17.54 -13.03 12.34
CA CYS A 71 18.92 -12.81 12.79
C CYS A 71 19.31 -11.33 12.97
N GLY A 72 18.41 -10.38 12.67
CA GLY A 72 18.65 -8.94 12.80
C GLY A 72 19.53 -8.32 11.70
N SER A 73 20.15 -9.12 10.82
CA SER A 73 20.98 -8.61 9.72
C SER A 73 20.17 -7.86 8.65
N LYS A 74 20.82 -6.97 7.89
CA LYS A 74 20.16 -6.22 6.80
C LYS A 74 19.59 -7.15 5.73
N THR A 75 18.46 -6.76 5.15
CA THR A 75 17.85 -7.43 4.00
C THR A 75 18.21 -6.74 2.68
N ALA A 76 17.98 -7.42 1.55
CA ALA A 76 18.11 -6.90 0.20
C ALA A 76 16.85 -7.21 -0.60
N ILE A 77 16.39 -6.29 -1.44
CA ILE A 77 15.29 -6.56 -2.38
C ILE A 77 15.73 -7.57 -3.43
N SER A 78 14.87 -8.54 -3.72
CA SER A 78 15.01 -9.51 -4.80
C SER A 78 13.67 -9.72 -5.53
N LYS A 79 13.65 -10.60 -6.54
CA LYS A 79 12.46 -10.93 -7.34
C LYS A 79 11.63 -9.71 -7.78
N ALA A 80 12.31 -8.74 -8.40
CA ALA A 80 11.72 -7.50 -8.92
C ALA A 80 10.95 -6.63 -7.90
N GLY A 81 11.16 -6.83 -6.60
CA GLY A 81 10.48 -6.11 -5.52
C GLY A 81 9.58 -6.99 -4.65
N HIS A 82 9.28 -8.22 -5.09
CA HIS A 82 8.28 -9.09 -4.45
C HIS A 82 8.85 -10.08 -3.45
N GLN A 83 10.14 -9.94 -3.15
CA GLN A 83 10.84 -10.71 -2.13
C GLN A 83 11.96 -9.84 -1.57
N ILE A 84 12.31 -10.07 -0.31
CA ILE A 84 13.55 -9.60 0.26
C ILE A 84 14.30 -10.80 0.83
N ASP A 85 15.61 -10.76 0.76
CA ASP A 85 16.47 -11.82 1.28
C ASP A 85 17.37 -11.27 2.38
N CYS A 86 17.56 -12.04 3.44
CA CYS A 86 18.58 -11.75 4.44
C CYS A 86 19.97 -11.78 3.78
N LYS A 87 20.77 -10.71 3.96
CA LYS A 87 22.13 -10.63 3.41
C LYS A 87 23.14 -11.51 4.15
N GLU A 88 22.79 -11.99 5.34
CA GLU A 88 23.66 -12.86 6.13
C GLU A 88 23.76 -14.24 5.49
N ILE A 89 24.98 -14.66 5.12
CA ILE A 89 25.24 -15.87 4.35
C ILE A 89 24.80 -17.14 5.09
N THR A 90 24.88 -17.12 6.42
CA THR A 90 24.46 -18.22 7.29
C THR A 90 22.94 -18.29 7.48
N CYS A 91 22.21 -17.19 7.21
CA CYS A 91 20.76 -17.12 7.37
C CYS A 91 20.02 -17.27 6.04
N ARG A 92 20.29 -16.37 5.07
CA ARG A 92 19.67 -16.34 3.72
C ARG A 92 18.14 -16.53 3.67
N LYS A 93 17.42 -16.25 4.76
CA LYS A 93 15.98 -16.42 4.82
C LYS A 93 15.29 -15.50 3.80
N PRO A 94 14.45 -16.05 2.89
CA PRO A 94 13.56 -15.25 2.08
C PRO A 94 12.38 -14.77 2.92
N VAL A 95 11.95 -13.54 2.69
CA VAL A 95 10.74 -12.95 3.29
C VAL A 95 9.87 -12.41 2.18
N PHE A 96 8.57 -12.69 2.27
CA PHE A 96 7.56 -12.30 1.30
C PHE A 96 6.65 -11.21 1.84
N PRO A 97 6.01 -10.42 0.97
CA PRO A 97 5.00 -9.44 1.36
C PRO A 97 3.94 -10.02 2.27
N ARG A 98 3.60 -9.28 3.33
CA ARG A 98 2.52 -9.63 4.25
C ARG A 98 1.21 -9.04 3.74
N THR A 99 0.14 -9.84 3.78
CA THR A 99 -1.23 -9.38 3.60
C THR A 99 -1.95 -9.59 4.93
N ASP A 100 -2.56 -8.53 5.45
CA ASP A 100 -3.39 -8.60 6.65
C ASP A 100 -4.86 -8.71 6.25
N PRO A 101 -5.46 -9.92 6.29
CA PRO A 101 -6.86 -10.08 5.97
C PRO A 101 -7.70 -9.29 6.96
N ALA A 102 -8.74 -8.63 6.46
CA ALA A 102 -9.69 -7.90 7.27
C ALA A 102 -11.10 -8.20 6.77
N VAL A 103 -12.05 -8.23 7.70
CA VAL A 103 -13.48 -8.37 7.40
C VAL A 103 -14.15 -7.01 7.47
N ILE A 104 -15.17 -6.83 6.62
CA ILE A 104 -16.12 -5.72 6.67
C ILE A 104 -17.53 -6.32 6.69
N MET A 105 -18.35 -5.90 7.66
CA MET A 105 -19.58 -6.59 8.02
C MET A 105 -20.75 -5.63 8.16
N LEU A 106 -21.84 -5.92 7.44
CA LEU A 106 -23.14 -5.30 7.67
C LEU A 106 -23.91 -6.11 8.70
N VAL A 107 -24.17 -5.54 9.87
CA VAL A 107 -25.03 -6.13 10.89
C VAL A 107 -26.41 -5.49 10.76
N TYR A 108 -27.45 -6.30 10.62
CA TYR A 108 -28.83 -5.86 10.41
C TYR A 108 -29.81 -6.58 11.33
N ASP A 109 -30.93 -5.92 11.61
CA ASP A 109 -32.07 -6.41 12.40
C ASP A 109 -33.34 -5.89 11.71
N ASP A 110 -34.03 -6.76 10.99
CA ASP A 110 -35.13 -6.42 10.07
C ASP A 110 -34.81 -5.25 9.12
N ASP A 111 -35.39 -4.07 9.38
CA ASP A 111 -35.26 -2.85 8.59
C ASP A 111 -34.14 -1.90 9.09
N ARG A 112 -33.36 -2.33 10.09
CA ARG A 112 -32.32 -1.52 10.74
C ARG A 112 -30.94 -2.08 10.46
N ILE A 113 -29.96 -1.18 10.41
CA ILE A 113 -28.54 -1.53 10.26
C ILE A 113 -27.70 -0.86 11.36
N LEU A 114 -26.69 -1.58 11.83
CA LEU A 114 -25.70 -1.04 12.77
C LEU A 114 -24.56 -0.38 11.99
N LEU A 115 -24.32 0.89 12.29
CA LEU A 115 -23.18 1.64 11.78
C LEU A 115 -22.31 2.16 12.93
N GLY A 116 -21.01 2.18 12.71
CA GLY A 116 -20.02 2.74 13.63
C GLY A 116 -19.32 3.96 13.05
N ARG A 117 -18.61 4.69 13.91
CA ARG A 117 -17.66 5.74 13.51
C ARG A 117 -16.48 5.79 14.46
N GLN A 118 -15.32 6.19 13.95
CA GLN A 118 -14.19 6.57 14.80
C GLN A 118 -14.29 8.05 15.19
N SER A 119 -13.69 8.40 16.32
CA SER A 119 -13.68 9.78 16.83
C SER A 119 -13.05 10.77 15.83
N ILE A 120 -12.02 10.34 15.10
CA ILE A 120 -11.28 11.15 14.12
C ILE A 120 -12.05 11.40 12.80
N TRP A 121 -13.15 10.68 12.54
CA TRP A 121 -13.88 10.82 11.27
C TRP A 121 -14.69 12.12 11.22
N LYS A 122 -14.91 12.66 10.01
CA LYS A 122 -15.77 13.84 9.79
C LYS A 122 -17.14 13.63 10.44
N LYS A 123 -17.73 14.70 11.00
CA LYS A 123 -19.06 14.64 11.61
C LYS A 123 -20.09 14.16 10.56
N GLY A 124 -20.96 13.24 10.95
CA GLY A 124 -21.97 12.64 10.05
C GLY A 124 -21.49 11.47 9.20
N MET A 125 -20.18 11.14 9.21
CA MET A 125 -19.67 9.95 8.56
C MET A 125 -19.82 8.71 9.46
N TYR A 126 -20.43 7.67 8.91
CA TYR A 126 -20.65 6.36 9.52
C TYR A 126 -20.36 5.27 8.49
N SER A 127 -19.98 4.08 8.95
CA SER A 127 -19.70 2.93 8.08
C SER A 127 -20.10 1.62 8.77
N THR A 128 -20.17 0.54 7.99
CA THR A 128 -20.20 -0.83 8.52
C THR A 128 -18.97 -1.12 9.36
N LEU A 129 -19.06 -2.11 10.26
CA LEU A 129 -17.97 -2.48 11.14
C LEU A 129 -16.88 -3.24 10.37
N ALA A 130 -15.62 -3.04 10.71
CA ALA A 130 -14.48 -3.73 10.11
C ALA A 130 -13.37 -4.01 11.13
N GLY A 131 -12.61 -5.08 10.92
CA GLY A 131 -11.50 -5.51 11.78
C GLY A 131 -10.62 -6.55 11.10
N PHE A 132 -9.41 -6.74 11.63
CA PHE A 132 -8.48 -7.81 11.25
C PHE A 132 -8.90 -9.15 11.85
#